data_AF-A7S3B0-F1
#
_entry.id   AF-A7S3B0-F1
#
_cell.length_a   1.000
_cell.length_b   1.000
_cell.length_c   1.000
_cell.angle_alpha   90.00
_cell.angle_beta   90.00
_cell.angle_gamma   90.00
#
_symmetry.space_group_name_H-M   'P 1'
#
loop_
_entity.id
_entity.type
_entity.pdbx_description
1 polymer ?
#
loop_
_entity_poly.entity_id
_entity_poly.type
_entity_poly.pdbx_seq_one_letter_code
_entity_poly.pdbx_strand_id
1 'polypeptide(L)'
;MTGRQPACVIDNGTGYTKMGFAGNTEPQYILPTAIAIKESAKVGNKSLGRSAKGVEDLDFFIGDEAIDKPSYATKWPIRHAIVEDWDLMERFWEQCIFKYLRAEPEDHYFLLVSCVLIHYLNAI
;
A
#
# COMPACT_ATOMS: atom_id res chain seq x y z
N MET A 1 8.91 32.42 6.03
CA MET A 1 9.38 31.12 6.56
C MET A 1 8.61 30.07 5.80
N THR A 2 9.24 29.39 4.84
CA THR A 2 8.65 28.21 4.19
C THR A 2 8.68 27.08 5.21
N GLY A 3 7.66 27.03 6.07
CA GLY A 3 7.48 25.94 7.02
C GLY A 3 7.35 24.65 6.25
N ARG A 4 8.21 23.68 6.54
CA ARG A 4 8.16 22.35 5.92
C ARG A 4 6.77 21.74 6.12
N GLN A 5 6.23 21.09 5.09
CA GLN A 5 4.92 20.45 5.18
C GLN A 5 4.90 19.39 6.31
N PRO A 6 3.76 19.16 6.98
CA PRO A 6 3.68 18.19 8.06
C PRO A 6 4.03 16.79 7.55
N ALA A 7 4.72 15.99 8.38
CA ALA A 7 5.11 14.63 8.00
C ALA A 7 3.89 13.74 7.75
N CYS A 8 3.97 12.86 6.76
CA CYS A 8 3.00 11.79 6.56
C CYS A 8 3.26 10.66 7.57
N VAL A 9 2.21 10.20 8.24
CA VAL A 9 2.26 9.06 9.17
C VAL A 9 1.43 7.95 8.54
N ILE A 10 2.03 6.76 8.38
CA ILE A 10 1.36 5.57 7.84
C ILE A 10 1.64 4.38 8.77
N ASP A 11 0.61 3.94 9.50
CA ASP A 11 0.59 2.75 10.34
C ASP A 11 0.01 1.58 9.55
N ASN A 12 0.87 0.65 9.13
CA ASN A 12 0.54 -0.51 8.32
C ASN A 12 0.21 -1.70 9.21
N GLY A 13 -1.08 -1.89 9.50
CA GLY A 13 -1.57 -3.08 10.20
C GLY A 13 -1.77 -4.27 9.26
N THR A 14 -1.91 -5.47 9.82
CA THR A 14 -2.30 -6.67 9.04
C THR A 14 -3.73 -6.57 8.51
N GLY A 15 -4.64 -5.97 9.29
CA GLY A 15 -6.03 -5.80 8.89
C GLY A 15 -6.30 -4.43 8.27
N TYR A 16 -5.81 -3.36 8.89
CA TYR A 16 -6.11 -1.98 8.50
C TYR A 16 -4.86 -1.11 8.55
N THR A 17 -4.73 -0.27 7.52
CA THR A 17 -3.75 0.79 7.44
C THR A 17 -4.41 2.09 7.89
N LYS A 18 -3.75 2.80 8.80
CA LYS A 18 -4.17 4.13 9.25
C LYS A 18 -3.15 5.14 8.78
N MET A 19 -3.62 6.27 8.26
CA MET A 19 -2.71 7.30 7.76
C MET A 19 -3.27 8.71 7.86
N GLY A 20 -2.36 9.68 7.89
CA GLY A 20 -2.68 11.10 7.95
C GLY A 20 -1.41 11.95 8.12
N PHE A 21 -1.59 13.24 8.36
CA PHE A 21 -0.50 14.17 8.62
C PHE A 21 -0.23 14.32 10.12
N ALA A 22 1.05 14.46 10.47
CA ALA A 22 1.50 14.71 11.83
C ALA A 22 0.89 16.01 12.39
N GLY A 23 0.51 15.99 13.66
CA GLY A 23 -0.16 17.11 14.34
C GLY A 23 -1.68 16.96 14.44
N ASN A 24 -2.28 16.05 13.67
CA ASN A 24 -3.69 15.70 13.83
C ASN A 24 -3.89 14.72 15.01
N THR A 25 -5.03 14.83 15.69
CA THR A 25 -5.40 13.95 16.82
C THR A 25 -5.81 12.54 16.35
N GLU A 26 -6.39 12.44 15.15
CA GLU A 26 -6.91 11.19 14.58
C GLU A 26 -6.36 10.97 13.17
N PRO A 27 -6.24 9.71 12.70
CA PRO A 27 -5.88 9.43 11.32
C PRO A 27 -6.97 9.97 10.38
N GLN A 28 -6.55 10.50 9.23
CA GLN A 28 -7.47 11.00 8.20
C GLN A 28 -8.11 9.86 7.41
N TYR A 29 -7.40 8.74 7.30
CA TYR A 29 -7.86 7.57 6.59
C TYR A 29 -7.57 6.31 7.40
N ILE A 30 -8.56 5.42 7.43
CA ILE A 30 -8.44 4.06 7.93
C ILE A 30 -9.03 3.17 6.86
N LEU A 31 -8.23 2.29 6.27
CA LEU A 31 -8.65 1.43 5.17
C LEU A 31 -8.11 0.01 5.34
N PRO A 32 -8.81 -1.02 4.86
CA PRO A 32 -8.30 -2.38 4.86
C PRO A 32 -6.93 -2.47 4.18
N THR A 33 -5.96 -3.18 4.77
CA THR A 33 -4.63 -3.38 4.18
C THR A 33 -4.68 -4.44 3.09
N ALA A 34 -5.54 -4.20 2.10
CA ALA A 34 -5.84 -5.08 0.98
C ALA A 34 -5.53 -4.36 -0.33
N ILE A 35 -5.11 -5.14 -1.31
CA ILE A 35 -4.89 -4.72 -2.68
C ILE A 35 -5.57 -5.71 -3.64
N ALA A 36 -6.31 -5.22 -4.62
CA ALA A 36 -6.96 -6.02 -5.63
C ALA A 36 -6.23 -5.85 -6.95
N ILE A 37 -5.66 -6.94 -7.45
CA ILE A 37 -4.92 -6.98 -8.70
C ILE A 37 -5.66 -7.85 -9.71
N LYS A 38 -5.52 -7.49 -10.98
CA LYS A 38 -6.00 -8.34 -12.06
C LYS A 38 -5.04 -9.52 -12.19
N GLU A 39 -5.51 -10.73 -11.93
CA GLU A 39 -4.73 -11.92 -12.28
C GLU A 39 -4.69 -12.00 -13.80
N SER A 40 -3.61 -11.50 -14.39
CA SER A 40 -3.32 -11.73 -15.80
C SER A 40 -3.24 -13.25 -15.98
N ALA A 41 -4.24 -13.81 -16.66
CA ALA A 41 -4.27 -15.23 -16.97
C ALA A 41 -2.95 -15.56 -17.66
N LYS A 42 -2.06 -16.28 -16.97
CA LYS A 42 -0.85 -16.88 -17.57
C LYS A 42 -1.27 -18.03 -18.48
N VAL A 43 -2.12 -17.76 -19.47
CA VAL A 43 -2.44 -18.68 -20.56
C VAL A 43 -1.78 -18.14 -21.81
N GLY A 44 -0.56 -18.60 -22.04
CA GLY A 44 0.12 -18.67 -23.33
C GLY A 44 0.01 -17.46 -24.26
N ASN A 45 0.91 -16.48 -24.12
CA ASN A 45 1.70 -15.95 -25.25
C ASN A 45 2.70 -14.91 -24.76
N LYS A 46 3.98 -15.31 -24.63
CA LYS A 46 5.12 -14.40 -24.40
C LYS A 46 5.50 -13.59 -25.68
N SER A 47 4.52 -13.24 -26.52
CA SER A 47 4.76 -12.75 -27.89
C SER A 47 3.93 -11.54 -28.31
N LEU A 48 3.22 -10.86 -27.41
CA LEU A 48 2.53 -9.61 -27.74
C LEU A 48 3.05 -8.43 -26.91
N GLY A 49 3.85 -7.59 -27.58
CA GLY A 49 3.97 -6.16 -27.30
C GLY A 49 4.72 -5.76 -26.03
N ARG A 50 5.98 -5.35 -26.16
CA ARG A 50 6.73 -4.60 -25.13
C ARG A 50 6.12 -3.22 -24.78
N SER A 51 4.94 -2.89 -25.33
CA SER A 51 4.31 -1.56 -25.23
C SER A 51 3.05 -1.52 -24.34
N ALA A 52 2.54 -2.65 -23.84
CA ALA A 52 1.33 -2.69 -23.00
C ALA A 52 1.61 -2.85 -21.50
N LYS A 53 2.84 -3.19 -21.11
CA LYS A 53 3.22 -3.43 -19.70
C LYS A 53 3.00 -2.22 -18.78
N GLY A 54 3.14 -1.00 -19.30
CA GLY A 54 3.10 0.20 -18.46
C GLY A 54 1.71 0.59 -17.93
N VAL A 55 0.62 0.11 -18.54
CA VAL A 55 -0.75 0.46 -18.11
C VAL A 55 -1.37 -0.66 -17.27
N GLU A 56 -1.01 -1.92 -17.51
CA GLU A 56 -1.48 -3.04 -16.68
C GLU A 56 -0.92 -2.98 -15.25
N ASP A 57 0.29 -2.44 -15.05
CA ASP A 57 0.85 -2.26 -13.71
C ASP A 57 0.10 -1.22 -12.86
N LEU A 58 -0.72 -0.36 -13.48
CA LEU A 58 -1.54 0.66 -12.83
C LEU A 58 -3.00 0.22 -12.59
N ASP A 59 -3.41 -0.96 -13.07
CA ASP A 59 -4.78 -1.48 -12.96
C ASP A 59 -4.99 -2.27 -11.66
N PHE A 60 -4.99 -1.56 -10.53
CA PHE A 60 -5.23 -2.13 -9.19
C PHE A 60 -6.01 -1.18 -8.29
N PHE A 61 -6.64 -1.74 -7.26
CA PHE A 61 -7.38 -1.01 -6.23
C PHE A 61 -6.86 -1.35 -4.84
N ILE A 62 -7.02 -0.45 -3.87
CA ILE A 62 -6.63 -0.68 -2.47
C ILE A 62 -7.79 -0.38 -1.51
N GLY A 63 -7.70 -0.86 -0.27
CA GLY A 63 -8.69 -0.54 0.76
C GLY A 63 -10.05 -1.19 0.48
N ASP A 64 -11.12 -0.47 0.79
CA ASP A 64 -12.50 -0.95 0.59
C ASP A 64 -12.78 -1.23 -0.89
N GLU A 65 -12.22 -0.43 -1.80
CA GLU A 65 -12.34 -0.63 -3.25
C GLU A 65 -11.72 -1.96 -3.69
N ALA A 66 -10.71 -2.48 -2.99
CA ALA A 66 -10.12 -3.78 -3.28
C ALA A 66 -11.02 -4.95 -2.87
N ILE A 67 -11.87 -4.76 -1.86
CA ILE A 67 -12.79 -5.79 -1.37
C ILE A 67 -14.04 -5.85 -2.27
N ASP A 68 -14.49 -4.70 -2.76
CA ASP A 68 -15.73 -4.57 -3.55
C ASP A 68 -15.57 -4.88 -5.06
N LYS A 69 -14.40 -5.35 -5.50
CA LYS A 69 -14.10 -5.64 -6.91
C LYS A 69 -14.05 -7.16 -7.19
N PRO A 70 -15.20 -7.80 -7.50
CA PRO A 70 -15.27 -9.26 -7.65
C PRO A 70 -14.50 -9.82 -8.87
N SER A 71 -14.19 -8.98 -9.87
CA SER A 71 -13.40 -9.40 -11.04
C SER A 71 -11.88 -9.32 -10.81
N TYR A 72 -11.44 -8.91 -9.62
CA TYR A 72 -10.04 -8.79 -9.24
C TYR A 72 -9.71 -9.76 -8.10
N ALA A 73 -8.47 -10.19 -8.02
CA ALA A 73 -8.02 -11.02 -6.92
C ALA A 73 -7.56 -10.13 -5.77
N THR A 74 -8.30 -10.13 -4.67
CA THR A 74 -7.92 -9.44 -3.43
C THR A 74 -6.77 -10.18 -2.74
N LYS A 75 -5.69 -9.47 -2.45
CA LYS A 75 -4.49 -9.95 -1.76
C LYS A 75 -4.23 -9.07 -0.53
N TRP A 76 -3.50 -9.64 0.43
CA TRP A 76 -3.14 -8.99 1.68
C TRP A 76 -1.60 -9.01 1.78
N PRO A 77 -0.90 -7.88 1.52
CA PRO A 77 0.56 -7.85 1.47
C PRO A 77 1.21 -8.07 2.83
N ILE A 78 0.48 -7.86 3.92
CA ILE A 78 0.94 -8.07 5.30
C ILE A 78 0.21 -9.28 5.88
N ARG A 79 0.95 -10.24 6.43
CA ARG A 79 0.43 -11.33 7.27
C ARG A 79 1.24 -11.44 8.54
N HIS A 80 0.56 -11.73 9.64
CA HIS A 80 1.20 -11.85 10.97
C HIS A 80 2.14 -10.68 11.28
N ALA A 81 1.71 -9.46 10.93
CA ALA A 81 2.46 -8.22 11.09
C ALA A 81 3.76 -8.07 10.27
N ILE A 82 4.01 -8.99 9.33
CA ILE A 82 5.19 -8.98 8.45
C ILE A 82 4.73 -8.75 7.01
N VAL A 83 5.47 -7.93 6.27
CA VAL A 83 5.28 -7.78 4.82
C VAL A 83 5.77 -9.06 4.15
N GLU A 84 4.87 -9.83 3.54
CA GLU A 84 5.19 -11.07 2.82
C GLU A 84 5.39 -10.82 1.31
N ASP A 85 4.74 -9.79 0.77
CA ASP A 85 4.81 -9.42 -0.64
C ASP A 85 5.16 -7.93 -0.77
N TRP A 86 6.44 -7.66 -1.06
CA TRP A 86 6.96 -6.29 -1.18
C TRP A 86 6.50 -5.57 -2.43
N ASP A 87 6.30 -6.29 -3.54
CA ASP A 87 5.83 -5.70 -4.80
C ASP A 87 4.40 -5.18 -4.62
N LEU A 88 3.56 -5.94 -3.93
CA LEU A 88 2.20 -5.50 -3.57
C LEU A 88 2.20 -4.37 -2.54
N MET A 89 3.14 -4.37 -1.59
CA MET A 89 3.24 -3.32 -0.58
C MET A 89 3.66 -1.98 -1.20
N GLU A 90 4.59 -1.99 -2.14
CA GLU A 90 5.03 -0.79 -2.87
C GLU A 90 3.87 -0.16 -3.63
N ARG A 91 3.12 -0.96 -4.40
CA ARG A 91 1.89 -0.51 -5.10
C ARG A 91 0.85 0.03 -4.13
N PHE A 92 0.69 -0.61 -2.97
CA PHE A 92 -0.23 -0.15 -1.95
C PHE A 92 0.15 1.23 -1.41
N TRP A 93 1.43 1.46 -1.09
CA TRP A 93 1.92 2.76 -0.63
C TRP A 93 1.81 3.85 -1.69
N GLU A 94 2.02 3.53 -2.96
CA GLU A 94 1.82 4.49 -4.06
C GLU A 94 0.41 5.09 -4.02
N GLN A 95 -0.63 4.25 -3.91
CA GLN A 95 -2.00 4.74 -3.79
C GLN A 95 -2.24 5.47 -2.46
N CYS A 96 -1.69 5.02 -1.34
CA CYS A 96 -1.78 5.75 -0.06
C CYS A 96 -1.25 7.19 -0.20
N ILE A 97 -0.10 7.38 -0.85
CA ILE A 97 0.58 8.67 -0.97
C ILE A 97 -0.16 9.57 -1.99
N PHE A 98 -0.35 9.09 -3.22
CA PHE A 98 -0.83 9.94 -4.31
C PHE A 98 -2.35 10.07 -4.36
N LYS A 99 -3.12 9.01 -4.07
CA LYS A 99 -4.59 9.04 -4.15
C LYS A 99 -5.22 9.58 -2.88
N TYR A 100 -4.81 9.08 -1.72
CA TYR A 100 -5.45 9.41 -0.45
C TYR A 100 -4.81 10.63 0.23
N LEU A 101 -3.53 10.56 0.59
CA LEU A 101 -2.85 11.66 1.27
C LEU A 101 -2.63 12.87 0.34
N ARG A 102 -2.55 12.64 -0.97
CA ARG A 102 -2.27 13.64 -2.00
C ARG A 102 -1.01 14.46 -1.66
N ALA A 103 0.01 13.77 -1.16
CA ALA A 103 1.26 14.36 -0.74
C ALA A 103 2.30 14.24 -1.87
N GLU A 104 3.08 15.30 -2.07
CA GLU A 104 4.28 15.26 -2.90
C GLU A 104 5.40 14.64 -2.06
N PRO A 105 5.86 13.40 -2.32
CA PRO A 105 6.80 12.72 -1.44
C PRO A 105 8.11 13.49 -1.19
N GLU A 106 8.51 14.36 -2.10
CA GLU A 106 9.71 15.21 -1.97
C GLU A 106 9.56 16.32 -0.90
N ASP A 107 8.33 16.76 -0.63
CA ASP A 107 8.02 17.87 0.29
C ASP A 107 7.76 17.40 1.74
N HIS A 108 7.51 16.11 1.94
CA HIS A 108 7.09 15.55 3.22
C HIS A 108 8.12 14.58 3.79
N TYR A 109 8.27 14.58 5.13
CA TYR A 109 8.89 13.45 5.81
C TYR A 109 7.87 12.33 5.98
N PHE A 110 8.33 11.07 6.04
CA PHE A 110 7.48 9.91 6.29
C PHE A 110 7.85 9.23 7.61
N LEU A 111 6.83 8.94 8.42
CA LEU A 111 6.91 8.00 9.52
C LEU A 111 6.10 6.77 9.14
N LEU A 112 6.81 5.69 8.81
CA LEU A 112 6.20 4.39 8.53
C LEU A 112 6.30 3.52 9.77
N VAL A 113 5.17 2.98 10.20
CA VAL A 113 5.12 1.95 11.24
C VAL A 113 4.56 0.69 10.58
N SER A 114 5.24 -0.42 10.78
CA SER A 114 4.63 -1.74 10.69
C SER A 114 4.60 -2.29 12.10
N CYS A 115 3.64 -3.15 12.43
CA CYS A 115 3.66 -3.85 13.70
C CYS A 115 4.92 -4.73 13.73
N VAL A 116 6.02 -4.18 14.25
CA VAL A 116 7.21 -4.97 14.45
C VAL A 116 6.99 -5.72 15.76
N LEU A 117 6.75 -7.02 15.65
CA LEU A 117 7.07 -7.94 16.74
C LEU A 117 8.62 -8.01 16.82
N ILE A 118 9.26 -6.93 17.27
CA ILE A 118 10.63 -7.00 17.81
C ILE A 118 10.47 -7.71 19.16
N HIS A 119 10.71 -9.03 19.15
CA HIS A 119 11.15 -9.93 20.23
C HIS A 119 10.48 -11.33 20.15
N TYR A 120 11.31 -12.39 20.14
CA TYR A 120 11.04 -13.82 20.39
C TYR A 120 11.05 -14.87 19.25
N LEU A 121 11.86 -14.74 18.19
CA LEU A 121 12.15 -15.92 17.32
C LEU A 121 13.61 -16.10 16.88
N ASN A 122 14.58 -15.54 17.61
CA ASN A 122 16.01 -15.88 17.46
C ASN A 122 16.73 -16.02 18.82
N ALA A 123 16.02 -16.51 19.84
CA ALA A 123 16.60 -16.80 21.15
C ALA A 123 15.97 -18.04 21.81
N ILE A 124 15.89 -19.16 21.07
CA ILE A 124 15.94 -20.54 21.60
C ILE A 124 16.64 -21.40 20.55
#